data_AF-A0A4W5R927-F1
#
_entry.id   AF-A0A4W5R927-F1
#
_cell.length_a   1.000
_cell.length_b   1.000
_cell.length_c   1.000
_cell.angle_alpha   90.00
_cell.angle_beta   90.00
_cell.angle_gamma   90.00
#
_symmetry.space_group_name_H-M   'P 1'
#
loop_
_entity.id
_entity.type
_entity.pdbx_description
1 polymer ?
#
loop_
_entity_poly.entity_id
_entity_poly.type
_entity_poly.pdbx_seq_one_letter_code
_entity_poly.pdbx_strand_id
1 'polypeptide(L)'
;MWCVLPKVRYSKVRLLHPLCQFDVCRHEVRYGCQREDSCSFAHSVIELKCWVLQQDTGITQEEMVQESKRHWHRLEQSAQKQKLDLGASGIAGEVF
;
A
#
# COMPACT_ATOMS: atom_id res chain seq x y z
N MET A 1 -2.55 -7.91 -29.44
CA MET A 1 -2.46 -6.67 -28.63
C MET A 1 -1.77 -7.02 -27.33
N TRP A 2 -0.47 -6.72 -27.22
CA TRP A 2 0.24 -6.85 -25.96
C TRP A 2 -0.18 -5.68 -25.09
N CYS A 3 -1.17 -5.88 -24.22
CA CYS A 3 -1.50 -4.91 -23.18
C CYS A 3 -0.26 -4.77 -22.30
N VAL A 4 0.48 -3.68 -22.51
CA VAL A 4 1.59 -3.27 -21.65
C VAL A 4 1.00 -2.99 -20.29
N LEU A 5 0.96 -4.00 -19.43
CA LEU A 5 0.70 -3.79 -18.01
C LEU A 5 1.81 -2.85 -17.52
N PRO A 6 1.48 -1.66 -16.99
CA PRO A 6 2.49 -0.78 -16.44
C PRO A 6 3.24 -1.56 -15.36
N LYS A 7 4.57 -1.68 -15.53
CA LYS A 7 5.44 -2.26 -14.51
C LYS A 7 5.22 -1.45 -13.23
N VAL A 8 4.53 -2.03 -12.26
CA VAL A 8 4.38 -1.44 -10.92
C VAL A 8 5.78 -1.38 -10.32
N ARG A 9 6.32 -0.17 -10.19
CA ARG A 9 7.59 0.05 -9.49
C ARG A 9 7.26 0.20 -8.01
N TYR A 10 7.71 -0.76 -7.22
CA TYR A 10 7.60 -0.69 -5.77
C TYR A 10 8.74 0.17 -5.26
N SER A 11 8.44 1.42 -4.91
CA SER A 11 9.38 2.33 -4.27
C SER A 11 9.20 2.26 -2.75
N LYS A 12 10.32 2.26 -2.03
CA LYS A 12 10.32 2.28 -0.55
C LYS A 12 9.67 3.58 -0.07
N VAL A 13 8.78 3.50 0.92
CA VAL A 13 8.29 4.67 1.67
C VAL A 13 9.40 5.13 2.61
N ARG A 14 9.92 6.33 2.40
CA ARG A 14 10.97 6.90 3.24
C ARG A 14 10.41 7.54 4.50
N LEU A 15 11.28 7.71 5.49
CA LEU A 15 10.98 8.44 6.71
C LEU A 15 10.67 9.91 6.41
N LEU A 16 9.73 10.47 7.17
CA LEU A 16 9.47 11.91 7.14
C LEU A 16 10.68 12.67 7.70
N HIS A 17 11.26 13.56 6.89
CA HIS A 17 12.31 14.49 7.29
C HIS A 17 11.75 15.92 7.36
N PRO A 18 12.25 16.81 8.24
CA PRO A 18 11.77 18.20 8.33
C PRO A 18 11.82 19.02 7.03
N LEU A 19 12.64 18.59 6.06
CA LEU A 19 12.79 19.26 4.76
C LEU A 19 11.87 18.69 3.67
N CYS A 20 11.10 17.63 3.98
CA CYS A 20 10.18 17.03 3.03
C CYS A 20 9.07 18.00 2.64
N GLN A 21 8.76 18.01 1.35
CA GLN A 21 7.66 18.74 0.76
C GLN A 21 6.50 17.76 0.57
N PHE A 22 5.30 18.20 0.94
CA PHE A 22 4.08 17.41 0.84
C PHE A 22 3.48 17.46 -0.58
N ASP A 23 4.30 17.15 -1.57
CA ASP A 23 3.89 17.02 -2.99
C ASP A 23 4.69 15.90 -3.67
N VAL A 24 4.17 15.39 -4.78
CA VAL A 24 4.79 14.29 -5.55
C VAL A 24 5.91 14.82 -6.46
N CYS A 25 7.03 14.13 -6.45
CA CYS A 25 8.18 14.39 -7.30
C CYS A 25 7.81 14.20 -8.78
N ARG A 26 7.79 15.31 -9.52
CA ARG A 26 7.49 15.31 -10.96
C ARG A 26 8.51 14.51 -11.79
N HIS A 27 9.75 14.42 -11.32
CA HIS A 27 10.81 13.68 -12.01
C HIS A 27 10.61 12.16 -11.91
N GLU A 28 10.18 11.67 -10.74
CA GLU A 28 9.89 10.25 -10.54
C GLU A 28 8.81 9.76 -11.49
N VAL A 29 7.73 10.54 -11.63
CA VAL A 29 6.58 10.21 -12.49
C VAL A 29 6.95 10.06 -13.97
N ARG A 30 7.91 10.86 -14.47
CA ARG A 30 8.25 10.88 -15.90
C ARG A 30 9.47 10.04 -16.27
N TYR A 31 10.53 10.12 -15.48
CA TYR A 31 11.85 9.60 -15.89
C TYR A 31 12.56 8.78 -14.79
N GLY A 32 11.99 8.72 -13.58
CA GLY A 32 12.70 8.24 -12.39
C GLY A 32 13.60 9.34 -11.80
N CYS A 33 13.53 9.56 -10.50
CA CYS A 33 14.30 10.59 -9.82
C CYS A 33 15.68 10.06 -9.41
N GLN A 34 16.75 10.64 -9.96
CA GLN A 34 18.13 10.27 -9.63
C GLN A 34 18.56 10.64 -8.20
N ARG A 35 17.80 11.49 -7.51
CA ARG A 35 18.10 11.85 -6.11
C ARG A 35 17.71 10.77 -5.12
N GLU A 36 16.88 9.81 -5.52
CA GLU A 36 16.46 8.68 -4.69
C GLU A 36 16.05 9.15 -3.27
N ASP A 37 16.75 8.70 -2.23
CA ASP A 37 16.46 9.05 -0.84
C ASP A 37 16.70 10.53 -0.49
N SER A 38 17.52 11.24 -1.27
CA SER A 38 17.85 12.65 -1.06
C SER A 38 16.82 13.61 -1.67
N CYS A 39 15.76 13.10 -2.32
CA CYS A 39 14.73 13.94 -2.90
C CYS A 39 13.76 14.47 -1.84
N SER A 40 13.55 15.78 -1.76
CA SER A 40 12.61 16.38 -0.80
C SER A 40 11.13 16.12 -1.13
N PHE A 41 10.80 15.58 -2.30
CA PHE A 41 9.41 15.32 -2.73
C PHE A 41 9.09 13.83 -2.67
N ALA A 42 7.81 13.48 -2.54
CA ALA A 42 7.37 12.10 -2.48
C ALA A 42 7.49 11.39 -3.85
N HIS A 43 8.05 10.20 -3.90
CA HIS A 43 8.22 9.37 -5.10
C HIS A 43 7.00 8.50 -5.40
N SER A 44 6.01 8.49 -4.51
CA SER A 44 4.71 7.88 -4.79
C SER A 44 3.60 8.58 -4.01
N VAL A 45 2.36 8.38 -4.47
CA VAL A 45 1.17 8.86 -3.74
C VAL A 45 1.06 8.19 -2.36
N ILE A 46 1.48 6.92 -2.26
CA ILE A 46 1.50 6.20 -0.98
C ILE A 46 2.50 6.84 -0.04
N GLU A 47 3.72 7.13 -0.51
CA GLU A 47 4.74 7.80 0.30
C GLU A 47 4.24 9.17 0.81
N LEU A 48 3.61 9.96 -0.07
CA LEU A 48 3.02 11.24 0.33
C LEU A 48 1.96 11.06 1.43
N LYS A 49 1.04 10.12 1.27
CA LYS A 49 0.00 9.84 2.28
C LYS A 49 0.60 9.37 3.60
N CYS A 50 1.67 8.58 3.56
CA CYS A 50 2.39 8.17 4.75
C CYS A 50 2.96 9.40 5.49
N TRP A 51 3.62 10.31 4.78
CA TRP A 51 4.17 11.53 5.38
C TRP A 51 3.09 12.43 5.99
N VAL A 52 1.98 12.65 5.28
CA VAL A 52 0.84 13.44 5.79
C VAL A 52 0.29 12.80 7.06
N LEU A 53 0.09 11.48 7.06
CA LEU A 53 -0.40 10.77 8.24
C LEU A 53 0.56 10.92 9.44
N GLN A 54 1.87 10.80 9.20
CA GLN A 54 2.90 11.00 10.23
C GLN A 54 2.87 12.42 10.79
N GLN A 55 2.68 13.43 9.94
CA GLN A 55 2.58 14.83 10.36
C GLN A 55 1.30 15.11 11.16
N ASP A 56 0.15 14.63 10.68
CA ASP A 56 -1.16 14.96 11.27
C ASP A 56 -1.41 14.23 12.59
N THR A 57 -0.92 13.00 12.72
CA THR A 57 -1.23 12.12 13.86
C THR A 57 -0.03 11.86 14.77
N GLY A 58 1.18 12.17 14.33
CA GLY A 58 2.41 11.82 15.05
C GLY A 58 2.74 10.32 15.05
N ILE A 59 2.02 9.50 14.28
CA ILE A 59 2.28 8.06 14.19
C ILE A 59 3.69 7.79 13.66
N THR A 60 4.39 6.83 14.25
CA THR A 60 5.73 6.42 13.82
C THR A 60 5.68 5.49 12.61
N GLN A 61 6.80 5.37 11.88
CA GLN A 61 6.87 4.44 10.75
C GLN A 61 6.64 2.99 11.21
N GLU A 62 7.16 2.64 12.39
CA GLU A 62 7.01 1.32 13.00
C GLU A 62 5.54 1.00 13.28
N GLU A 63 4.80 1.94 13.86
CA GLU A 63 3.36 1.77 14.13
C GLU A 63 2.57 1.62 12.83
N MET A 64 2.89 2.39 11.79
CA MET A 64 2.27 2.22 10.48
C MET A 64 2.51 0.82 9.88
N VAL A 65 3.74 0.30 9.99
CA VAL A 65 4.07 -1.05 9.52
C VAL A 65 3.30 -2.10 10.34
N GLN A 66 3.22 -1.93 11.66
CA GLN A 66 2.47 -2.82 12.54
C GLN A 66 0.98 -2.83 12.19
N GLU A 67 0.37 -1.66 11.99
CA GLU A 67 -1.04 -1.55 11.57
C GLU A 67 -1.29 -2.17 10.20
N SER A 68 -0.39 -1.95 9.24
CA SER A 68 -0.49 -2.57 7.92
C SER A 68 -0.45 -4.10 8.00
N LYS A 69 0.43 -4.67 8.83
CA LYS A 69 0.51 -6.13 9.06
C LYS A 69 -0.77 -6.66 9.73
N ARG A 70 -1.24 -5.98 10.79
CA ARG A 70 -2.50 -6.33 11.48
C ARG A 70 -3.68 -6.33 10.52
N HIS A 71 -3.77 -5.30 9.67
CA HIS A 71 -4.83 -5.19 8.68
C HIS A 71 -4.76 -6.32 7.63
N TRP A 72 -3.58 -6.60 7.09
CA TRP A 72 -3.39 -7.67 6.11
C TRP A 72 -3.82 -9.04 6.65
N HIS A 73 -3.38 -9.39 7.87
CA HIS A 73 -3.77 -10.67 8.49
C HIS A 73 -5.29 -10.78 8.72
N ARG A 74 -5.97 -9.67 9.08
CA ARG A 74 -7.44 -9.68 9.19
C ARG A 74 -8.11 -9.92 7.84
N LEU A 75 -7.57 -9.34 6.76
CA LEU A 75 -8.10 -9.57 5.41
C LEU A 75 -7.94 -11.03 5.00
N GLU A 76 -6.78 -11.64 5.23
CA GLU A 76 -6.54 -13.07 4.94
C GLU A 76 -7.53 -13.97 5.67
N GLN A 77 -7.75 -13.72 6.97
CA GLN A 77 -8.72 -14.48 7.76
C GLN A 77 -10.16 -14.29 7.23
N SER A 78 -10.53 -13.07 6.86
CA SER A 78 -11.86 -12.78 6.31
C SER A 78 -12.11 -13.46 4.96
N ALA A 79 -11.10 -13.48 4.08
CA ALA A 79 -11.17 -14.14 2.79
C ALA A 79 -11.27 -15.67 2.94
N GLN A 80 -10.55 -16.24 3.91
CA GLN A 80 -10.62 -17.67 4.19
C GLN A 80 -11.98 -18.08 4.76
N LYS A 81 -12.59 -17.25 5.61
CA LYS A 81 -13.96 -17.46 6.09
C LYS A 81 -14.97 -17.43 4.93
N GLN A 82 -14.87 -16.44 4.03
CA GLN A 82 -15.74 -16.38 2.84
C GLN A 82 -15.63 -17.64 1.97
N LYS A 83 -14.43 -18.18 1.79
CA LYS A 83 -14.23 -19.42 1.02
C LYS A 83 -14.89 -20.65 1.67
N LEU A 84 -14.90 -20.72 3.00
CA LEU A 84 -15.60 -21.78 3.74
C LEU A 84 -17.12 -21.63 3.63
N ASP A 85 -17.64 -20.41 3.74
CA ASP A 85 -19.08 -20.13 3.63
C ASP A 85 -19.63 -20.45 2.22
N LEU A 86 -18.83 -20.18 1.17
CA LEU A 86 -19.12 -20.56 -0.23
C LEU A 86 -19.02 -22.08 -0.47
N GLY A 87 -18.14 -22.79 0.26
CA GLY A 87 -18.00 -24.25 0.18
C GLY A 87 -19.09 -25.02 0.95
N ALA A 88 -19.63 -24.43 2.01
CA ALA A 88 -20.70 -25.04 2.82
C ALA A 88 -22.09 -24.95 2.15
N SER A 89 -22.28 -24.04 1.20
CA SER A 89 -23.55 -23.90 0.46
C SER A 89 -23.75 -24.92 -0.67
N GLY A 90 -22.80 -25.84 -0.89
CA GLY A 90 -22.82 -26.82 -1.98
C GLY A 90 -23.31 -28.23 -1.65
N ILE A 91 -23.88 -28.49 -0.47
CA ILE A 91 -24.36 -29.84 -0.05
C ILE A 91 -25.83 -29.90 0.37
N ALA A 92 -26.67 -28.96 -0.06
CA ALA A 92 -28.10 -28.99 0.21
C ALA A 92 -28.90 -29.14 -1.10
N GLY A 93 -29.19 -30.39 -1.47
CA GLY A 93 -30.16 -30.77 -2.52
C GLY A 93 -29.60 -31.87 -3.43
N GLU A 94 -30.20 -33.04 -3.60
CA GLU A 94 -31.47 -33.58 -3.16
C GLU A 94 -31.29 -35.11 -3.03
N VAL A 95 -31.83 -35.70 -1.96
CA VAL A 95 -32.18 -37.13 -1.92
C VAL A 95 -33.62 -37.20 -2.39
N PHE A 96 -33.88 -37.67 -3.61
CA PHE A 96 -35.07 -38.42 -4.03
C PHE A 96 -34.81 -39.12 -5.37
#